data_AF-A0A1R1BYA7-F1
#
_entry.id   AF-A0A1R1BYA7-F1
#
_cell.length_a   1.000
_cell.length_b   1.000
_cell.length_c   1.000
_cell.angle_alpha   90.00
_cell.angle_beta   90.00
_cell.angle_gamma   90.00
#
_symmetry.space_group_name_H-M   'P 1'
#
loop_
_entity.id
_entity.type
_entity.pdbx_description
1 polymer ?
#
loop_
_entity_poly.entity_id
_entity_poly.type
_entity_poly.pdbx_seq_one_letter_code
_entity_poly.pdbx_strand_id
1 'polypeptide(L)'
;FIFDKATNQPAIANPSSLIGVSNGHSLGAGATAVWFDNGETLRITLGTGATVTTTDTISIQASNGIFDEWEAAEFAGVLNLPISGSFGTATAPVISSVVATNGGGTAFVEAGDTIVITFDTAFDSSDFDSSKITVNNGHTFGTGASFTWSNE
;
A
#
# COMPACT_ATOMS: atom_id res chain seq x y z
N PHE A 1 3.04 0.52 19.97
CA PHE A 1 2.98 -0.39 21.14
C PHE A 1 2.68 0.44 22.36
N ILE A 2 1.83 -0.07 23.26
CA ILE A 2 1.60 0.55 24.55
C ILE A 2 2.20 -0.39 25.60
N PHE A 3 3.22 0.08 26.31
CA PHE A 3 3.73 -0.50 27.53
C PHE A 3 2.83 -0.04 28.68
N ASP A 4 2.57 -0.91 29.63
CA ASP A 4 1.65 -0.64 30.75
C ASP A 4 2.29 0.20 31.86
N LYS A 5 3.57 0.55 31.70
CA LYS A 5 4.39 1.39 32.58
C LYS A 5 5.44 2.15 31.77
N ALA A 6 5.90 3.27 32.32
CA ALA A 6 7.06 4.00 31.80
C ALA A 6 8.30 3.10 31.66
N THR A 7 9.05 3.30 30.59
CA THR A 7 10.26 2.52 30.27
C THR A 7 11.52 3.36 30.38
N ASN A 8 12.70 2.72 30.41
CA ASN A 8 14.00 3.40 30.33
C ASN A 8 14.33 4.00 28.94
N GLN A 9 13.40 3.89 27.97
CA GLN A 9 13.47 4.55 26.66
C GLN A 9 14.82 4.34 25.93
N PRO A 10 15.29 3.10 25.75
CA PRO A 10 16.59 2.85 25.13
C PRO A 10 16.60 3.40 23.70
N ALA A 11 17.75 3.88 23.26
CA ALA A 11 17.92 4.34 21.88
C ALA A 11 17.78 3.18 20.90
N ILE A 12 16.81 3.26 19.99
CA ILE A 12 16.56 2.22 18.98
C ILE A 12 17.11 2.71 17.63
N ALA A 13 18.37 2.38 17.36
CA ALA A 13 19.04 2.77 16.11
C ALA A 13 18.49 2.06 14.86
N ASN A 14 18.09 0.78 14.99
CA ASN A 14 17.46 0.01 13.92
C ASN A 14 16.26 -0.77 14.47
N PRO A 15 15.02 -0.31 14.20
CA PRO A 15 13.82 -1.00 14.66
C PRO A 15 13.73 -2.45 14.20
N SER A 16 14.26 -2.79 13.01
CA SER A 16 14.24 -4.15 12.46
C SER A 16 15.14 -5.13 13.23
N SER A 17 16.03 -4.64 14.10
CA SER A 17 16.83 -5.50 15.00
C SER A 17 16.09 -5.87 16.29
N LEU A 18 15.09 -5.08 16.67
CA LEU A 18 14.28 -5.25 17.87
C LEU A 18 12.93 -5.92 17.56
N ILE A 19 12.36 -5.57 16.41
CA ILE A 19 11.00 -5.89 16.01
C ILE A 19 11.03 -6.96 14.92
N GLY A 20 10.55 -8.17 15.24
CA GLY A 20 10.28 -9.21 14.26
C GLY A 20 8.89 -9.05 13.66
N VAL A 21 8.79 -9.11 12.34
CA VAL A 21 7.52 -9.14 11.59
C VAL A 21 7.28 -10.56 11.07
N SER A 22 6.04 -11.06 11.14
CA SER A 22 5.69 -12.39 10.62
C SER A 22 5.81 -12.48 9.10
N ASN A 23 5.66 -13.71 8.57
CA ASN A 23 5.56 -14.01 7.13
C ASN A 23 6.77 -13.59 6.28
N GLY A 24 7.91 -13.28 6.90
CA GLY A 24 9.10 -12.80 6.21
C GLY A 24 8.98 -11.37 5.70
N HIS A 25 7.95 -10.63 6.13
CA HIS A 25 7.81 -9.22 5.82
C HIS A 25 8.78 -8.36 6.64
N SER A 26 8.91 -7.09 6.28
CA SER A 26 9.86 -6.17 6.91
C SER A 26 9.27 -4.78 7.15
N LEU A 27 9.88 -4.05 8.07
CA LEU A 27 9.58 -2.63 8.32
C LEU A 27 10.18 -1.70 7.25
N GLY A 28 10.94 -2.22 6.29
CA GLY A 28 11.63 -1.45 5.26
C GLY A 28 13.00 -0.88 5.69
N ALA A 29 13.81 -0.52 4.71
CA ALA A 29 15.12 0.08 4.92
C ALA A 29 14.98 1.51 5.46
N GLY A 30 15.71 1.83 6.54
CA GLY A 30 15.67 3.15 7.16
C GLY A 30 14.44 3.41 8.02
N ALA A 31 13.71 2.36 8.43
CA ALA A 31 12.66 2.49 9.45
C ALA A 31 13.20 3.15 10.73
N THR A 32 12.40 3.98 11.39
CA THR A 32 12.78 4.69 12.61
C THR A 32 11.81 4.36 13.75
N ALA A 33 12.26 4.56 15.00
CA ALA A 33 11.42 4.40 16.17
C ALA A 33 11.63 5.53 17.18
N VAL A 34 10.55 5.97 17.81
CA VAL A 34 10.54 7.08 18.78
C VAL A 34 9.62 6.72 19.94
N TRP A 35 10.12 6.98 21.15
CA TRP A 35 9.37 6.85 22.40
C TRP A 35 8.49 8.09 22.63
N PHE A 36 7.26 7.85 23.09
CA PHE A 36 6.25 8.82 23.47
C PHE A 36 5.72 8.46 24.87
N ASP A 37 4.96 9.38 25.47
CA ASP A 37 4.22 9.14 26.73
C ASP A 37 5.13 8.60 27.85
N ASN A 38 6.25 9.28 28.11
CA ASN A 38 7.28 8.85 29.06
C ASN A 38 7.79 7.41 28.86
N GLY A 39 7.83 6.94 27.61
CA GLY A 39 8.29 5.59 27.27
C GLY A 39 7.19 4.54 27.30
N GLU A 40 5.94 4.91 27.55
CA GLU A 40 4.81 4.00 27.46
C GLU A 40 4.42 3.72 26.01
N THR A 41 4.67 4.62 25.07
CA THR A 41 4.29 4.43 23.67
C THR A 41 5.52 4.36 22.77
N LEU A 42 5.70 3.25 22.05
CA LEU A 42 6.68 3.16 20.96
C LEU A 42 5.99 3.33 19.61
N ARG A 43 6.40 4.36 18.86
CA ARG A 43 5.97 4.61 17.48
C ARG A 43 7.08 4.20 16.53
N ILE A 44 6.71 3.46 15.49
CA ILE A 44 7.60 3.04 14.41
C ILE A 44 7.13 3.72 13.14
N THR A 45 8.05 4.35 12.41
CA THR A 45 7.82 4.85 11.05
C THR A 45 8.49 3.91 10.07
N LEU A 46 7.70 3.39 9.12
CA LEU A 46 8.17 2.44 8.12
C LEU A 46 9.18 3.08 7.17
N GLY A 47 10.14 2.27 6.72
CA GLY A 47 11.18 2.67 5.78
C GLY A 47 10.83 2.35 4.32
N THR A 48 11.78 2.61 3.42
CA THR A 48 11.65 2.29 2.00
C THR A 48 11.54 0.78 1.78
N GLY A 49 10.59 0.35 0.95
CA GLY A 49 10.39 -1.07 0.63
C GLY A 49 9.82 -1.90 1.78
N ALA A 50 9.15 -1.26 2.75
CA ALA A 50 8.40 -1.98 3.77
C ALA A 50 7.34 -2.89 3.14
N THR A 51 7.20 -4.10 3.67
CA THR A 51 6.26 -5.11 3.17
C THR A 51 5.24 -5.54 4.23
N VAL A 52 5.35 -5.00 5.45
CA VAL A 52 4.41 -5.27 6.54
C VAL A 52 2.98 -4.86 6.17
N THR A 53 2.03 -5.69 6.56
CA THR A 53 0.59 -5.54 6.30
C THR A 53 -0.21 -5.68 7.59
N THR A 54 -1.51 -5.40 7.56
CA THR A 54 -2.40 -5.56 8.72
C THR A 54 -2.75 -7.03 9.02
N THR A 55 -2.34 -7.98 8.18
CA THR A 55 -2.48 -9.42 8.47
C THR A 55 -1.25 -10.00 9.17
N ASP A 56 -0.19 -9.19 9.34
CA ASP A 56 1.01 -9.59 10.05
C ASP A 56 0.88 -9.43 11.57
N THR A 57 1.79 -10.09 12.26
CA THR A 57 2.02 -9.94 13.70
C THR A 57 3.42 -9.40 13.97
N ILE A 58 3.58 -8.75 15.11
CA ILE A 58 4.86 -8.25 15.61
C ILE A 58 5.30 -9.07 16.82
N SER A 59 6.61 -9.31 16.88
CA SER A 59 7.31 -9.88 18.03
C SER A 59 8.45 -8.97 18.49
N ILE A 60 8.70 -8.97 19.79
CA ILE A 60 9.88 -8.40 20.44
C ILE A 60 10.39 -9.50 21.37
N GLN A 61 11.64 -9.93 21.19
CA GLN A 61 12.20 -10.98 22.04
C GLN A 61 12.56 -10.42 23.43
N ALA A 62 12.70 -11.29 24.42
CA ALA A 62 13.33 -10.91 25.70
C ALA A 62 14.80 -10.49 25.48
N SER A 63 15.47 -9.96 26.50
CA SER A 63 16.85 -9.47 26.38
C SER A 63 16.98 -8.35 25.34
N ASN A 64 16.00 -7.46 25.31
CA ASN A 64 15.83 -6.37 24.35
C ASN A 64 16.37 -5.02 24.86
N GLY A 65 16.79 -4.96 26.13
CA GLY A 65 17.31 -3.73 26.72
C GLY A 65 16.26 -2.69 27.10
N ILE A 66 14.96 -3.01 26.97
CA ILE A 66 13.85 -2.20 27.46
C ILE A 66 13.55 -2.67 28.88
N PHE A 67 13.76 -1.77 29.83
CA PHE A 67 13.43 -1.96 31.23
C PHE A 67 12.30 -1.02 31.63
N ASP A 68 11.77 -1.22 32.84
CA ASP A 68 11.05 -0.15 33.52
C ASP A 68 11.93 1.12 33.69
N GLU A 69 11.30 2.25 34.02
CA GLU A 69 11.97 3.55 34.21
C GLU A 69 13.10 3.54 35.25
N TRP A 70 13.12 2.57 36.17
CA TRP A 70 14.16 2.42 37.20
C TRP A 70 15.23 1.38 36.87
N GLU A 71 15.18 0.80 35.65
CA GLU A 71 16.06 -0.28 35.20
C GLU A 71 16.03 -1.54 36.11
N ALA A 72 14.93 -1.74 36.84
CA ALA A 72 14.80 -2.81 37.84
C ALA A 72 14.29 -4.12 37.24
N ALA A 73 13.38 -4.05 36.25
CA ALA A 73 12.82 -5.20 35.57
C ALA A 73 12.84 -5.02 34.04
N GLU A 74 13.31 -6.04 33.33
CA GLU A 74 13.32 -6.05 31.86
C GLU A 74 11.96 -6.46 31.28
N PHE A 75 11.57 -5.86 30.17
CA PHE A 75 10.44 -6.28 29.37
C PHE A 75 10.65 -7.71 28.87
N ALA A 76 9.74 -8.62 29.25
CA ALA A 76 9.83 -10.05 28.97
C ALA A 76 9.69 -10.41 27.48
N GLY A 77 9.46 -9.42 26.61
CA GLY A 77 9.14 -9.64 25.22
C GLY A 77 7.65 -9.92 24.98
N VAL A 78 7.27 -9.95 23.71
CA VAL A 78 5.94 -10.31 23.24
C VAL A 78 6.09 -11.08 21.94
N LEU A 79 5.24 -12.08 21.73
CA LEU A 79 5.17 -12.83 20.48
C LEU A 79 3.79 -12.66 19.87
N ASN A 80 3.74 -12.65 18.53
CA ASN A 80 2.51 -12.70 17.74
C ASN A 80 1.48 -11.61 18.09
N LEU A 81 1.92 -10.38 18.40
CA LEU A 81 1.00 -9.27 18.63
C LEU A 81 0.38 -8.84 17.29
N PRO A 82 -0.95 -8.94 17.09
CA PRO A 82 -1.56 -8.61 15.81
C PRO A 82 -1.44 -7.12 15.49
N ILE A 83 -1.18 -6.81 14.23
CA ILE A 83 -1.30 -5.45 13.72
C ILE A 83 -2.78 -5.19 13.43
N SER A 84 -3.30 -4.08 13.94
CA SER A 84 -4.67 -3.62 13.66
C SER A 84 -4.65 -2.22 13.02
N GLY A 85 -5.78 -1.81 12.45
CA GLY A 85 -5.91 -0.53 11.75
C GLY A 85 -5.80 -0.68 10.23
N SER A 86 -5.30 0.36 9.57
CA SER A 86 -5.16 0.43 8.11
C SER A 86 -3.92 1.25 7.71
N PHE A 87 -3.24 0.83 6.65
CA PHE A 87 -2.19 1.63 5.98
C PHE A 87 -2.75 2.56 4.89
N GLY A 88 -4.07 2.66 4.79
CA GLY A 88 -4.80 3.36 3.73
C GLY A 88 -5.70 2.39 2.96
N THR A 89 -6.64 2.95 2.21
CA THR A 89 -7.49 2.20 1.27
C THR A 89 -7.03 2.53 -0.15
N ALA A 90 -6.70 1.52 -0.95
CA ALA A 90 -6.62 1.70 -2.39
C ALA A 90 -8.06 1.84 -2.93
N THR A 91 -8.38 2.99 -3.53
CA THR A 91 -9.66 3.17 -4.23
C THR A 91 -9.48 2.70 -5.66
N ALA A 92 -10.35 1.79 -6.12
CA ALA A 92 -10.33 1.35 -7.52
C ALA A 92 -10.67 2.53 -8.45
N PRO A 93 -10.01 2.66 -9.62
CA PRO A 93 -10.39 3.66 -10.61
C PRO A 93 -11.82 3.48 -11.10
N VAL A 94 -12.50 4.58 -11.37
CA VAL A 94 -13.85 4.60 -11.95
C VAL A 94 -13.80 5.28 -13.31
N ILE A 95 -14.59 4.78 -14.26
CA ILE A 95 -14.77 5.47 -15.55
C ILE A 95 -15.55 6.77 -15.31
N SER A 96 -14.91 7.90 -15.59
CA SER A 96 -15.48 9.24 -15.44
C SER A 96 -16.15 9.73 -16.73
N SER A 97 -15.68 9.31 -17.91
CA SER A 97 -16.31 9.65 -19.18
C SER A 97 -16.05 8.61 -20.28
N VAL A 98 -16.97 8.54 -21.26
CA VAL A 98 -16.81 7.81 -22.52
C VAL A 98 -17.30 8.70 -23.65
N VAL A 99 -16.41 9.09 -24.55
CA VAL A 99 -16.70 10.05 -25.63
C VAL A 99 -16.27 9.46 -26.97
N ALA A 100 -17.17 9.45 -27.94
CA ALA A 100 -16.82 9.16 -29.33
C ALA A 100 -16.35 10.44 -30.03
N THR A 101 -15.26 10.36 -30.78
CA THR A 101 -14.72 11.45 -31.59
C THR A 101 -14.67 11.02 -33.03
N ASN A 102 -15.23 11.86 -33.90
CA ASN A 102 -15.20 11.67 -35.34
C ASN A 102 -13.82 12.07 -35.87
N GLY A 103 -13.06 11.09 -36.36
CA GLY A 103 -11.77 11.29 -37.02
C GLY A 103 -11.82 11.06 -38.53
N GLY A 104 -12.85 10.37 -39.03
CA GLY A 104 -12.99 9.98 -40.43
C GLY A 104 -13.62 11.03 -41.36
N GLY A 105 -14.35 12.01 -40.79
CA GLY A 105 -14.91 13.14 -41.54
C GLY A 105 -16.31 12.90 -42.13
N THR A 106 -16.93 11.74 -41.91
CA THR A 106 -18.35 11.49 -42.24
C THR A 106 -19.24 11.49 -41.00
N ALA A 107 -20.56 11.52 -41.18
CA ALA A 107 -21.51 11.43 -40.07
C ALA A 107 -21.75 9.98 -39.58
N PHE A 108 -21.05 8.99 -40.16
CA PHE A 108 -21.18 7.58 -39.83
C PHE A 108 -19.89 7.07 -39.19
N VAL A 109 -19.98 5.96 -38.46
CA VAL A 109 -18.80 5.30 -37.89
C VAL A 109 -17.90 4.79 -39.01
N GLU A 110 -16.62 5.16 -38.98
CA GLU A 110 -15.63 4.71 -39.96
C GLU A 110 -14.22 4.56 -39.38
N ALA A 111 -13.30 4.06 -40.20
CA ALA A 111 -11.90 3.91 -39.80
C ALA A 111 -11.29 5.29 -39.52
N GLY A 112 -10.72 5.47 -38.32
CA GLY A 112 -10.15 6.73 -37.87
C GLY A 112 -10.95 7.40 -36.73
N ASP A 113 -12.20 6.99 -36.51
CA ASP A 113 -12.94 7.39 -35.33
C ASP A 113 -12.36 6.79 -34.04
N THR A 114 -12.51 7.51 -32.93
CA THR A 114 -11.97 7.09 -31.63
C THR A 114 -13.06 7.06 -30.56
N ILE A 115 -12.92 6.15 -29.61
CA ILE A 115 -13.67 6.18 -28.33
C ILE A 115 -12.65 6.46 -27.23
N VAL A 116 -12.82 7.59 -26.55
CA VAL A 116 -11.96 8.00 -25.43
C VAL A 116 -12.68 7.64 -24.13
N ILE A 117 -12.03 6.80 -23.31
CA ILE A 117 -12.50 6.42 -21.98
C ILE A 117 -11.59 7.11 -20.98
N THR A 118 -12.15 7.96 -20.12
CA THR A 118 -11.41 8.65 -19.06
C THR A 118 -11.71 7.99 -17.72
N PHE A 119 -10.67 7.81 -16.90
CA PHE A 119 -10.80 7.35 -15.52
C PHE A 119 -10.59 8.53 -14.56
N ASP A 120 -11.16 8.44 -13.36
CA ASP A 120 -11.08 9.50 -12.35
C ASP A 120 -9.74 9.59 -11.60
N THR A 121 -8.91 8.55 -11.70
CA THR A 121 -7.58 8.48 -11.10
C THR A 121 -6.62 7.75 -12.04
N ALA A 122 -5.32 8.08 -11.92
CA ALA A 122 -4.28 7.35 -12.62
C ALA A 122 -4.16 5.91 -12.06
N PHE A 123 -3.84 4.96 -12.93
CA PHE A 123 -3.64 3.56 -12.58
C PHE A 123 -2.60 2.89 -13.47
N ASP A 124 -2.15 1.71 -13.06
CA ASP A 124 -1.20 0.91 -13.81
C ASP A 124 -1.87 0.29 -15.05
N SER A 125 -1.30 0.59 -16.21
CA SER A 125 -1.77 0.15 -17.52
C SER A 125 -1.02 -1.05 -18.09
N SER A 126 0.00 -1.55 -17.38
CA SER A 126 0.95 -2.57 -17.89
C SER A 126 0.29 -3.91 -18.24
N ASP A 127 -0.76 -4.30 -17.51
CA ASP A 127 -1.51 -5.56 -17.71
C ASP A 127 -2.89 -5.33 -18.35
N PHE A 128 -3.06 -4.27 -19.14
CA PHE A 128 -4.33 -4.03 -19.82
C PHE A 128 -4.67 -5.11 -20.85
N ASP A 129 -5.76 -5.84 -20.60
CA ASP A 129 -6.31 -6.86 -21.50
C ASP A 129 -7.50 -6.29 -22.29
N SER A 130 -7.26 -5.87 -23.54
CA SER A 130 -8.30 -5.34 -24.42
C SER A 130 -9.42 -6.34 -24.75
N SER A 131 -9.19 -7.66 -24.58
CA SER A 131 -10.21 -8.68 -24.81
C SER A 131 -11.36 -8.62 -23.79
N LYS A 132 -11.17 -7.89 -22.69
CA LYS A 132 -12.19 -7.65 -21.67
C LYS A 132 -13.16 -6.53 -22.02
N ILE A 133 -12.87 -5.73 -23.06
CA ILE A 133 -13.78 -4.69 -23.53
C ILE A 133 -14.70 -5.29 -24.59
N THR A 134 -16.00 -5.33 -24.29
CA THR A 134 -17.04 -5.81 -25.20
C THR A 134 -17.89 -4.66 -25.70
N VAL A 135 -18.25 -4.69 -26.99
CA VAL A 135 -19.35 -3.87 -27.51
C VAL A 135 -20.62 -4.71 -27.47
N ASN A 136 -21.67 -4.17 -26.87
CA ASN A 136 -22.94 -4.88 -26.72
C ASN A 136 -23.72 -4.92 -28.03
N ASN A 137 -24.80 -5.71 -28.04
CA ASN A 137 -25.73 -5.85 -29.17
C ASN A 137 -25.11 -6.42 -30.46
N GLY A 138 -24.10 -7.28 -30.32
CA GLY A 138 -23.47 -7.97 -31.45
C GLY A 138 -22.56 -7.08 -32.31
N HIS A 139 -22.25 -5.88 -31.84
CA HIS A 139 -21.31 -4.99 -32.50
C HIS A 139 -19.86 -5.34 -32.13
N THR A 140 -18.92 -4.78 -32.88
CA THR A 140 -17.47 -4.95 -32.66
C THR A 140 -16.78 -3.60 -32.87
N PHE A 141 -15.52 -3.47 -32.45
CA PHE A 141 -14.66 -2.33 -32.80
C PHE A 141 -14.13 -2.40 -34.24
N GLY A 142 -14.56 -3.39 -35.03
CA GLY A 142 -14.03 -3.65 -36.36
C GLY A 142 -12.72 -4.44 -36.36
N THR A 143 -12.25 -4.78 -37.56
CA THR A 143 -10.98 -5.48 -37.76
C THR A 143 -9.83 -4.48 -37.64
N GLY A 144 -8.80 -4.81 -36.85
CA GLY A 144 -7.61 -3.96 -36.70
C GLY A 144 -7.76 -2.81 -35.69
N ALA A 145 -8.79 -2.84 -34.84
CA ALA A 145 -8.92 -1.90 -33.73
C ALA A 145 -7.68 -1.95 -32.82
N SER A 146 -7.15 -0.77 -32.48
CA SER A 146 -6.02 -0.61 -31.57
C SER A 146 -6.46 0.06 -30.28
N PHE A 147 -5.83 -0.32 -29.18
CA PHE A 147 -6.04 0.28 -27.87
C PHE A 147 -4.73 0.90 -27.42
N THR A 148 -4.76 2.19 -27.09
CA THR A 148 -3.58 2.95 -26.68
C THR A 148 -3.92 3.81 -25.48
N TRP A 149 -3.01 3.85 -24.52
CA TRP A 149 -3.06 4.80 -23.42
C TRP A 149 -2.51 6.15 -23.89
N SER A 150 -3.23 7.24 -23.63
CA SER A 150 -2.71 8.60 -23.79
C SER A 150 -2.27 9.15 -22.43
N ASN A 151 -1.20 9.94 -22.44
CA ASN A 151 -0.66 10.61 -21.24
C ASN A 151 -1.16 12.06 -21.15
N GLU A 152 -2.41 12.35 -21.52
CA GLU A 152 -2.92 13.73 -21.39
C GLU A 152 -2.85 14.25 -19.95
#